data_AF-A0A6J0NLN4-F1
#
_entry.id   AF-A0A6J0NLN4-F1
#
_cell.length_a   1.000
_cell.length_b   1.000
_cell.length_c   1.000
_cell.angle_alpha   90.00
_cell.angle_beta   90.00
_cell.angle_gamma   90.00
#
_symmetry.space_group_name_H-M   'P 1'
#
loop_
_entity.id
_entity.type
_entity.pdbx_description
1 polymer ?
#
loop_
_entity_poly.entity_id
_entity_poly.type
_entity_poly.pdbx_seq_one_letter_code
_entity_poly.pdbx_strand_id
1 'polypeptide(L)'
;MDPYTETGSVNLDSSSWPHSSKSLPEVLTEVCQIAQRMVRLIKDGQPESTEIFLSLYQSLGETYNHLNQELLNSLLKNSVSMADLSSFRSDSSPSLEFDLESGVSYSSLKHQEPSLKQNDEDEKKKKKNQSAYLLADIFSAELGTALKDLEERNRVVGELESKLYDSSDKIKTLERELEECHELLEVSEVEVSKLNEMLSERKTTEEASDNGGCDSLLDTLRAELRSRDVQIEQMEEYLNQVCVDDSELVPDESGTDENAVEELKPRVEELENQVEKQRDVIYEREEEKREATIGGSRLGVGGAAALLVRNPVGGGVIIPYLGITKRHLPGLGGLFEPKGIYFTS
;
A
#
# COMPACT_ATOMS: atom_id res chain seq x y z
N MET A 1 -54.47 13.12 -6.60
CA MET A 1 -54.83 11.69 -6.52
C MET A 1 -53.63 11.03 -5.91
N ASP A 2 -53.55 11.09 -4.58
CA ASP A 2 -52.40 10.66 -3.78
C ASP A 2 -52.69 9.26 -3.24
N PRO A 3 -51.78 8.27 -3.38
CA PRO A 3 -51.94 6.98 -2.75
C PRO A 3 -51.27 7.00 -1.38
N TYR A 4 -52.05 7.26 -0.33
CA TYR A 4 -51.62 6.97 1.04
C TYR A 4 -51.59 5.46 1.23
N THR A 5 -50.38 4.91 1.38
CA THR A 5 -50.18 3.51 1.75
C THR A 5 -50.19 3.45 3.27
N GLU A 6 -51.24 2.86 3.80
CA GLU A 6 -51.51 2.62 5.21
C GLU A 6 -50.47 1.62 5.75
N THR A 7 -49.39 2.11 6.34
CA THR A 7 -48.44 1.28 7.09
C THR A 7 -49.07 0.89 8.41
N GLY A 8 -49.55 -0.36 8.45
CA GLY A 8 -49.98 -1.02 9.68
C GLY A 8 -48.86 -1.01 10.72
N SER A 9 -49.15 -0.41 11.87
CA SER A 9 -48.33 -0.46 13.08
C SER A 9 -48.23 -1.91 13.55
N VAL A 10 -47.16 -2.60 13.14
CA VAL A 10 -46.77 -3.89 13.70
C VAL A 10 -46.33 -3.65 15.14
N ASN A 11 -47.15 -4.12 16.07
CA ASN A 11 -46.88 -4.09 17.50
C ASN A 11 -45.69 -5.05 17.75
N LEU A 12 -44.47 -4.49 17.75
CA LEU A 12 -43.24 -5.22 18.05
C LEU A 12 -43.21 -5.47 19.56
N ASP A 13 -43.66 -6.67 19.96
CA ASP A 13 -43.44 -7.25 21.27
C ASP A 13 -41.95 -7.10 21.65
N SER A 14 -41.66 -6.11 22.51
CA SER A 14 -40.31 -5.75 22.95
C SER A 14 -39.75 -6.72 24.01
N SER A 15 -40.33 -7.91 24.14
CA SER A 15 -40.12 -8.85 25.25
C SER A 15 -39.34 -10.10 24.87
N SER A 16 -38.85 -10.23 23.64
CA SER A 16 -38.09 -11.39 23.16
C SER A 16 -36.61 -11.09 22.91
N TRP A 17 -35.98 -10.26 23.73
CA TRP A 17 -34.51 -10.19 23.73
C TRP A 17 -33.98 -11.44 24.45
N PRO A 18 -33.17 -12.29 23.79
CA PRO A 18 -32.59 -13.44 24.45
C PRO A 18 -31.68 -12.90 25.56
N HIS A 19 -32.07 -13.14 26.81
CA HIS A 19 -31.24 -12.86 27.98
C HIS A 19 -30.03 -13.80 27.96
N SER A 20 -29.03 -13.49 27.14
CA SER A 20 -27.71 -14.06 27.31
C SER A 20 -27.16 -13.45 28.60
N SER A 21 -27.22 -14.21 29.69
CA SER A 21 -26.69 -13.85 31.00
C SER A 21 -25.16 -13.91 31.02
N LYS A 22 -24.51 -13.23 30.07
CA LYS A 22 -23.05 -13.08 30.03
C LYS A 22 -22.67 -11.99 31.02
N SER A 23 -21.65 -12.25 31.82
CA SER A 23 -21.12 -11.22 32.72
C SER A 23 -20.40 -10.12 31.92
N LEU A 24 -20.39 -8.88 32.42
CA LEU A 24 -19.68 -7.75 31.77
C LEU A 24 -18.23 -8.10 31.36
N PRO A 25 -17.43 -8.81 32.19
CA PRO A 25 -16.09 -9.27 31.79
C PRO A 25 -16.09 -10.25 30.60
N GLU A 26 -17.09 -11.12 30.48
CA GLU A 26 -17.22 -12.05 29.36
C GLU A 26 -17.52 -11.30 28.06
N VAL A 27 -18.44 -10.33 28.09
CA VAL A 27 -18.78 -9.50 26.92
C VAL A 27 -17.56 -8.71 26.44
N LEU A 28 -16.81 -8.09 27.36
CA LEU A 28 -15.56 -7.38 27.02
C LEU A 28 -14.51 -8.32 26.42
N THR A 29 -14.39 -9.54 26.94
CA THR A 29 -13.47 -10.55 26.42
C THR A 29 -13.84 -10.97 25.00
N GLU A 30 -15.13 -11.14 24.73
CA GLU A 30 -15.65 -11.50 23.41
C GLU A 30 -15.40 -10.38 22.38
N VAL A 31 -15.67 -9.12 22.74
CA VAL A 31 -15.33 -7.94 21.92
C VAL A 31 -13.85 -7.92 21.56
N CYS A 32 -12.96 -8.13 22.54
CA CYS A 32 -11.52 -8.17 22.32
C CYS A 32 -11.11 -9.31 21.37
N GLN A 33 -11.71 -10.49 21.51
CA GLN A 33 -11.41 -11.64 20.64
C GLN A 33 -11.87 -11.42 19.20
N ILE A 34 -13.06 -10.85 19.00
CA ILE A 34 -13.58 -10.53 17.67
C ILE A 34 -12.68 -9.50 16.99
N ALA A 35 -12.32 -8.42 17.68
CA ALA A 35 -11.41 -7.40 17.16
C ALA A 35 -10.04 -7.98 16.78
N GLN A 36 -9.46 -8.86 17.63
CA GLN A 36 -8.20 -9.52 17.33
C GLN A 36 -8.27 -10.43 16.09
N ARG A 37 -9.38 -11.15 15.88
CA ARG A 37 -9.58 -11.96 14.67
C ARG A 37 -9.66 -11.08 13.43
N MET A 38 -10.38 -9.97 13.49
CA MET A 38 -10.47 -9.01 12.39
C MET A 38 -9.11 -8.41 12.03
N VAL A 39 -8.31 -8.01 13.02
CA VAL A 39 -6.93 -7.51 12.80
C VAL A 39 -6.05 -8.57 12.13
N ARG A 40 -6.21 -9.85 12.50
CA ARG A 40 -5.46 -10.95 11.87
C ARG A 40 -5.84 -11.14 10.41
N LEU A 41 -7.14 -11.11 10.08
CA LEU A 41 -7.61 -11.20 8.69
C LEU A 41 -7.07 -10.08 7.80
N ILE A 42 -7.02 -8.85 8.32
CA ILE A 42 -6.43 -7.71 7.58
C ILE A 42 -4.94 -7.96 7.31
N LYS A 43 -4.20 -8.47 8.30
CA LYS A 43 -2.76 -8.74 8.17
C LYS A 43 -2.45 -9.86 7.18
N ASP A 44 -3.29 -10.89 7.13
CA ASP A 44 -3.06 -12.07 6.31
C ASP A 44 -3.42 -11.85 4.81
N GLY A 45 -4.04 -10.73 4.46
CA GLY A 45 -4.24 -10.28 3.07
C GLY A 45 -5.08 -11.23 2.20
N GLN A 46 -5.87 -12.11 2.82
CA GLN A 46 -6.64 -13.14 2.12
C GLN A 46 -7.88 -12.51 1.44
N PRO A 47 -8.12 -12.68 0.13
CA PRO A 47 -9.29 -12.10 -0.56
C PRO A 47 -10.62 -12.76 -0.15
N GLU A 48 -10.59 -14.03 0.25
CA GLU A 48 -11.72 -14.78 0.82
C GLU A 48 -12.11 -14.26 2.23
N SER A 49 -11.33 -13.33 2.79
CA SER A 49 -11.58 -12.75 4.11
C SER A 49 -12.73 -11.75 4.16
N THR A 50 -13.24 -11.25 3.02
CA THR A 50 -14.23 -10.17 3.04
C THR A 50 -15.54 -10.60 3.71
N GLU A 51 -16.05 -11.79 3.39
CA GLU A 51 -17.28 -12.32 3.98
C GLU A 51 -17.08 -12.68 5.47
N ILE A 52 -15.91 -13.24 5.81
CA ILE A 52 -15.54 -13.55 7.20
C ILE A 52 -15.38 -12.25 8.00
N PHE A 53 -14.82 -11.21 7.40
CA PHE A 53 -14.65 -9.91 8.02
C PHE A 53 -15.99 -9.22 8.27
N LEU A 54 -16.89 -9.23 7.28
CA LEU A 54 -18.22 -8.65 7.41
C LEU A 54 -19.05 -9.36 8.48
N SER A 55 -18.98 -10.70 8.54
CA SER A 55 -19.65 -11.46 9.61
C SER A 55 -19.07 -11.16 11.00
N LEU A 56 -17.74 -11.06 11.13
CA LEU A 56 -17.11 -10.64 12.39
C LEU A 56 -17.47 -9.21 12.78
N TYR A 57 -17.54 -8.29 11.82
CA TYR A 57 -17.95 -6.91 12.05
C TYR A 57 -19.41 -6.84 12.52
N GLN A 58 -20.30 -7.63 11.92
CA GLN A 58 -21.69 -7.74 12.37
C GLN A 58 -21.76 -8.30 13.80
N SER A 59 -21.05 -9.40 14.10
CA SER A 59 -20.99 -9.96 15.46
C SER A 59 -20.42 -8.97 16.47
N LEU A 60 -19.44 -8.15 16.08
CA LEU A 60 -18.89 -7.09 16.92
C LEU A 60 -19.96 -6.05 17.26
N GLY A 61 -20.74 -5.60 16.26
CA GLY A 61 -21.84 -4.67 16.46
C GLY A 61 -22.93 -5.21 17.39
N GLU A 62 -23.32 -6.47 17.23
CA GLU A 62 -24.27 -7.15 18.11
C GLU A 62 -23.75 -7.23 19.55
N THR A 63 -22.48 -7.60 19.74
CA THR A 63 -21.85 -7.69 21.06
C THR A 63 -21.71 -6.31 21.72
N TYR A 64 -21.39 -5.28 20.94
CA TYR A 64 -21.31 -3.90 21.42
C TYR A 64 -22.68 -3.35 21.83
N ASN A 65 -23.73 -3.65 21.08
CA ASN A 65 -25.10 -3.33 21.47
C ASN A 65 -25.47 -4.01 22.79
N HIS A 66 -25.10 -5.28 22.98
CA HIS A 66 -25.31 -5.98 24.25
C HIS A 66 -24.54 -5.32 25.40
N LEU A 67 -23.29 -4.91 25.17
CA LEU A 67 -22.49 -4.18 26.15
C LEU A 67 -23.13 -2.84 26.55
N ASN A 68 -23.60 -2.06 25.58
CA ASN A 68 -24.28 -0.80 25.84
C ASN A 68 -25.57 -0.99 26.66
N GLN A 69 -26.33 -2.05 26.36
CA GLN A 69 -27.53 -2.39 27.12
C GLN A 69 -27.19 -2.79 28.56
N GLU A 70 -26.15 -3.61 28.77
CA GLU A 70 -25.69 -3.96 30.12
C GLU A 70 -25.17 -2.74 30.91
N LEU A 71 -24.42 -1.84 30.26
CA LEU A 71 -23.96 -0.60 30.90
C LEU A 71 -25.12 0.32 31.27
N LEU A 72 -26.10 0.50 30.37
CA LEU A 72 -27.32 1.25 30.64
C LEU A 72 -28.12 0.61 31.78
N ASN A 73 -28.32 -0.71 31.74
CA ASN A 73 -29.02 -1.44 32.78
C ASN A 73 -28.31 -1.37 34.13
N SER A 74 -26.98 -1.42 34.14
CA SER A 74 -26.16 -1.25 35.35
C SER A 74 -26.31 0.17 35.92
N LEU A 75 -26.25 1.19 35.05
CA LEU A 75 -26.46 2.59 35.45
C LEU A 75 -27.88 2.81 36.00
N LEU A 76 -28.89 2.28 35.31
CA LEU A 76 -30.29 2.33 35.74
C LEU A 76 -30.49 1.61 37.08
N LYS A 77 -29.92 0.41 37.25
CA LYS A 77 -30.00 -0.36 38.50
C LYS A 77 -29.31 0.36 39.66
N ASN A 78 -28.19 1.03 39.40
CA ASN A 78 -27.53 1.89 40.38
C ASN A 78 -28.33 3.17 40.67
N SER A 79 -29.04 3.73 39.69
CA SER A 79 -29.89 4.90 39.89
C SER A 79 -31.18 4.58 40.68
N VAL A 80 -31.73 3.38 40.54
CA VAL A 80 -32.88 2.92 41.33
C VAL A 80 -32.47 2.63 42.78
N SER A 81 -31.21 2.21 43.03
CA SER A 81 -30.65 2.20 44.40
C SER A 81 -30.52 3.60 45.00
N MET A 82 -30.53 4.66 44.18
CA MET A 82 -30.55 6.04 44.65
C MET A 82 -31.99 6.50 44.98
N ALA A 83 -33.03 5.82 44.49
CA ALA A 83 -34.41 6.08 44.92
C ALA A 83 -34.70 5.51 46.31
N ASP A 84 -34.01 4.46 46.75
CA ASP A 84 -34.01 4.03 48.16
C ASP A 84 -33.26 5.01 49.08
N LEU A 85 -32.48 5.95 48.51
CA LEU A 85 -31.97 7.11 49.24
C LEU A 85 -32.99 8.26 49.33
N SER A 86 -34.14 8.20 48.65
CA SER A 86 -35.27 9.11 48.94
C SER A 86 -36.13 8.63 50.12
N SER A 87 -35.92 7.39 50.59
CA SER A 87 -36.38 6.89 51.89
C SER A 87 -35.41 7.20 53.03
N PHE A 88 -34.24 7.80 52.73
CA PHE A 88 -33.66 8.73 53.69
C PHE A 88 -34.58 9.95 53.74
N ARG A 89 -35.61 9.82 54.57
CA ARG A 89 -36.05 10.86 55.49
C ARG A 89 -34.98 11.94 55.58
N SER A 90 -35.39 13.18 55.33
CA SER A 90 -34.66 14.40 55.64
C SER A 90 -34.43 14.55 57.17
N ASP A 91 -33.90 13.50 57.80
CA ASP A 91 -33.45 13.43 59.19
C ASP A 91 -31.92 13.55 59.26
N SER A 92 -31.20 13.57 58.12
CA SER A 92 -29.76 13.86 58.08
C SER A 92 -29.47 15.28 57.55
N SER A 93 -30.12 16.26 58.17
CA SER A 93 -29.27 17.36 58.66
C SER A 93 -28.16 16.71 59.49
N PRO A 94 -26.92 17.21 59.54
CA PRO A 94 -26.06 16.87 60.65
C PRO A 94 -26.73 17.51 61.88
N SER A 95 -27.76 16.87 62.43
CA SER A 95 -27.82 16.70 63.86
C SER A 95 -26.49 16.05 64.16
N LEU A 96 -25.53 16.92 64.46
CA LEU A 96 -24.37 16.59 65.23
C LEU A 96 -24.97 15.86 66.44
N GLU A 97 -25.02 14.53 66.36
CA GLU A 97 -24.99 13.66 67.52
C GLU A 97 -23.64 13.99 68.15
N PHE A 98 -23.63 15.13 68.83
CA PHE A 98 -22.90 15.27 70.06
C PHE A 98 -23.35 14.06 70.87
N ASP A 99 -22.48 13.07 70.89
CA ASP A 99 -22.42 12.06 71.92
C ASP A 99 -22.18 12.81 73.24
N LEU A 100 -23.24 13.46 73.72
CA LEU A 100 -23.39 13.98 75.07
C LEU A 100 -23.75 12.80 75.96
N GLU A 101 -22.89 11.78 75.96
CA GLU A 101 -22.66 10.92 77.12
C GLU A 101 -22.05 11.71 78.31
N SER A 102 -21.94 13.03 78.20
CA SER A 102 -21.96 13.93 79.34
C SER A 102 -23.40 14.13 79.83
N GLY A 103 -23.90 13.13 80.56
CA GLY A 103 -25.12 13.23 81.34
C GLY A 103 -25.07 14.39 82.32
N VAL A 104 -25.60 15.55 81.95
CA VAL A 104 -25.97 16.60 82.89
C VAL A 104 -27.50 16.68 82.87
N SER A 105 -28.07 15.88 83.74
CA SER A 105 -29.50 15.79 84.03
C SER A 105 -29.99 17.14 84.55
N TYR A 106 -30.54 18.00 83.68
CA TYR A 106 -31.27 19.20 84.09
C TYR A 106 -32.59 18.77 84.73
N SER A 107 -32.53 18.55 86.03
CA SER A 107 -33.67 18.16 86.85
C SER A 107 -34.61 19.36 87.00
N SER A 108 -35.84 19.13 86.56
CA SER A 108 -37.01 20.00 86.66
C SER A 108 -37.12 20.63 88.06
N LEU A 109 -36.86 21.94 88.15
CA LEU A 109 -36.96 22.73 89.37
C LEU A 109 -38.44 22.95 89.70
N LYS A 110 -39.04 21.98 90.40
CA LYS A 110 -40.37 22.14 90.99
C LYS A 110 -40.30 23.21 92.09
N HIS A 111 -40.96 24.34 91.83
CA HIS A 111 -41.27 25.36 92.81
C HIS A 111 -42.07 24.75 93.97
N GLN A 112 -41.47 24.69 95.15
CA GLN A 112 -42.20 24.58 96.41
C GLN A 112 -41.66 25.67 97.33
N GLU A 113 -42.47 26.71 97.55
CA GLU A 113 -42.27 27.65 98.65
C GLU A 113 -42.39 26.89 99.98
N PRO A 114 -41.48 27.18 100.92
CA PRO A 114 -41.95 27.44 102.26
C PRO A 114 -41.42 28.76 102.79
N SER A 115 -42.31 29.42 103.49
CA SER A 115 -42.10 30.61 104.28
C SER A 115 -41.09 30.39 105.43
N LEU A 116 -40.52 31.51 105.87
CA LEU A 116 -39.79 31.79 107.12
C LEU A 116 -38.23 31.70 107.17
N LYS A 117 -37.66 32.92 107.32
CA LYS A 117 -36.56 33.38 108.21
C LYS A 117 -35.30 33.94 107.53
N GLN A 118 -34.99 35.17 107.91
CA GLN A 118 -34.13 36.16 107.23
C GLN A 118 -32.60 36.00 107.44
N ASN A 119 -32.07 34.79 107.66
CA ASN A 119 -30.62 34.57 107.82
C ASN A 119 -29.95 33.73 106.71
N ASP A 120 -30.69 33.29 105.68
CA ASP A 120 -30.21 32.40 104.60
C ASP A 120 -29.84 33.13 103.27
N GLU A 121 -29.99 34.46 103.20
CA GLU A 121 -29.76 35.22 101.96
C GLU A 121 -28.29 35.19 101.49
N ASP A 122 -27.32 35.26 102.41
CA ASP A 122 -25.89 35.30 102.05
C ASP A 122 -25.35 33.95 101.53
N GLU A 123 -25.82 32.83 102.08
CA GLU A 123 -25.51 31.48 101.59
C GLU A 123 -26.09 31.23 100.20
N LYS A 124 -27.33 31.68 99.96
CA LYS A 124 -28.02 31.56 98.67
C LYS A 124 -27.32 32.39 97.59
N LYS A 125 -26.77 33.55 97.96
CA LYS A 125 -25.98 34.42 97.06
C LYS A 125 -24.66 33.76 96.65
N LYS A 126 -23.94 33.13 97.59
CA LYS A 126 -22.70 32.38 97.29
C LYS A 126 -22.94 31.20 96.34
N LYS A 127 -24.01 30.43 96.55
CA LYS A 127 -24.38 29.29 95.66
C LYS A 127 -24.75 29.74 94.25
N LYS A 128 -25.48 30.86 94.11
CA LYS A 128 -25.77 31.47 92.80
C LYS A 128 -24.50 31.89 92.06
N ASN A 129 -23.55 32.48 92.77
CA ASN A 129 -22.29 32.90 92.16
C ASN A 129 -21.45 31.70 91.69
N GLN A 130 -21.36 30.64 92.49
CA GLN A 130 -20.66 29.40 92.08
C GLN A 130 -21.30 28.74 90.86
N SER A 131 -22.64 28.71 90.78
CA SER A 131 -23.33 28.20 89.60
C SER A 131 -23.02 29.01 88.34
N ALA A 132 -22.92 30.35 88.47
CA ALA A 132 -22.55 31.21 87.35
C ALA A 132 -21.10 30.95 86.88
N TYR A 133 -20.16 30.70 87.79
CA TYR A 133 -18.78 30.36 87.43
C TYR A 133 -18.70 29.01 86.69
N LEU A 134 -19.35 27.96 87.18
CA LEU A 134 -19.38 26.66 86.51
C LEU A 134 -20.00 26.75 85.10
N LEU A 135 -21.07 27.53 84.96
CA LEU A 135 -21.69 27.77 83.66
C LEU A 135 -20.76 28.52 82.70
N ALA A 136 -20.02 29.51 83.20
CA ALA A 136 -19.02 30.24 82.42
C ALA A 136 -17.86 29.33 81.97
N ASP A 137 -17.41 28.41 82.84
CA ASP A 137 -16.37 27.44 82.49
C ASP A 137 -16.83 26.46 81.41
N ILE A 138 -18.09 25.96 81.50
CA ILE A 138 -18.69 25.10 80.46
C ILE A 138 -18.75 25.83 79.12
N PHE A 139 -19.26 27.07 79.09
CA PHE A 139 -19.31 27.86 77.86
C PHE A 139 -17.92 28.16 77.29
N SER A 140 -16.94 28.42 78.16
CA SER A 140 -15.56 28.69 77.73
C SER A 140 -14.94 27.44 77.09
N ALA A 141 -15.20 26.26 77.64
CA ALA A 141 -14.74 25.00 77.07
C ALA A 141 -15.38 24.72 75.70
N GLU A 142 -16.70 24.88 75.59
CA GLU A 142 -17.45 24.67 74.34
C GLU A 142 -17.04 25.66 73.24
N LEU A 143 -16.83 26.92 73.61
CA LEU A 143 -16.36 27.95 72.68
C LEU A 143 -14.92 27.65 72.23
N GLY A 144 -14.08 27.12 73.12
CA GLY A 144 -12.73 26.65 72.81
C GLY A 144 -12.71 25.46 71.84
N THR A 145 -13.60 24.48 71.99
CA THR A 145 -13.72 23.37 71.03
C THR A 145 -14.26 23.84 69.69
N ALA A 146 -15.29 24.69 69.68
CA ALA A 146 -15.85 25.25 68.45
C ALA A 146 -14.82 26.07 67.65
N LEU A 147 -13.93 26.81 68.35
CA LEU A 147 -12.86 27.57 67.70
C LEU A 147 -11.84 26.64 67.04
N LYS A 148 -11.42 25.55 67.71
CA LYS A 148 -10.50 24.56 67.12
C LYS A 148 -11.11 23.85 65.91
N ASP A 149 -12.39 23.48 65.98
CA ASP A 149 -13.08 22.86 64.85
C ASP A 149 -13.20 23.82 63.66
N LEU A 150 -13.45 25.11 63.92
CA LEU A 150 -13.48 26.14 62.89
C LEU A 150 -12.09 26.33 62.25
N GLU A 151 -11.03 26.33 63.04
CA GLU A 151 -9.64 26.43 62.56
C GLU A 151 -9.27 25.22 61.68
N GLU A 152 -9.64 24.00 62.11
CA GLU A 152 -9.44 22.78 61.33
C GLU A 152 -10.18 22.82 59.99
N ARG A 153 -11.46 23.24 60.00
CA ARG A 153 -12.24 23.41 58.76
C ARG A 153 -11.60 24.45 57.83
N ASN A 154 -11.11 25.56 58.37
CA ASN A 154 -10.41 26.58 57.58
C ASN A 154 -9.13 26.03 56.93
N ARG A 155 -8.39 25.16 57.63
CA ARG A 155 -7.22 24.49 57.04
C ARG A 155 -7.64 23.61 55.85
N VAL A 156 -8.68 22.81 56.01
CA VAL A 156 -9.21 21.94 54.95
C VAL A 156 -9.72 22.76 53.76
N VAL A 157 -10.41 23.88 54.01
CA VAL A 157 -10.85 24.80 52.95
C VAL A 157 -9.66 25.33 52.15
N GLY A 158 -8.58 25.76 52.81
CA GLY A 158 -7.37 26.22 52.13
C GLY A 158 -6.69 25.13 51.26
N GLU A 159 -6.65 23.89 51.74
CA GLU A 159 -6.15 22.76 50.94
C GLU A 159 -7.01 22.48 49.70
N LEU A 160 -8.34 22.58 49.83
CA LEU A 160 -9.27 22.39 48.73
C LEU A 160 -9.19 23.54 47.72
N GLU A 161 -9.04 24.78 48.18
CA GLU A 161 -8.83 25.95 47.32
C GLU A 161 -7.54 25.81 46.49
N SER A 162 -6.44 25.36 47.11
CA SER A 162 -5.19 25.07 46.39
C SER A 162 -5.36 23.97 45.34
N LYS A 163 -6.04 22.87 45.67
CA LYS A 163 -6.32 21.78 44.70
C LYS A 163 -7.22 22.24 43.56
N LEU A 164 -8.20 23.10 43.86
CA LEU A 164 -9.10 23.67 42.86
C LEU A 164 -8.33 24.57 41.90
N TYR A 165 -7.41 25.39 42.41
CA TYR A 165 -6.52 26.21 41.61
C TYR A 165 -5.63 25.36 40.68
N ASP A 166 -4.96 24.33 41.21
CA ASP A 166 -4.12 23.42 40.42
C ASP A 166 -4.93 22.69 39.33
N SER A 167 -6.15 22.25 39.66
CA SER A 167 -7.05 21.61 38.71
C SER A 167 -7.50 22.59 37.61
N SER A 168 -7.80 23.85 37.98
CA SER A 168 -8.16 24.89 37.03
C SER A 168 -7.03 25.18 36.02
N ASP A 169 -5.78 25.24 36.47
CA ASP A 169 -4.65 25.47 35.58
C ASP A 169 -4.34 24.28 34.66
N LYS A 170 -4.57 23.04 35.14
CA LYS A 170 -4.52 21.84 34.29
C LYS A 170 -5.60 21.85 33.22
N ILE A 171 -6.83 22.24 33.57
CA ILE A 171 -7.94 22.37 32.61
C ILE A 171 -7.58 23.38 31.51
N LYS A 172 -7.10 24.58 31.87
CA LYS A 172 -6.67 25.59 30.88
C LYS A 172 -5.56 25.09 29.96
N THR A 173 -4.68 24.21 30.46
CA THR A 173 -3.61 23.63 29.66
C THR A 173 -4.16 22.62 28.65
N LEU A 174 -5.06 21.73 29.09
CA LEU A 174 -5.73 20.77 28.22
C LEU A 174 -6.62 21.45 27.17
N GLU A 175 -7.30 22.55 27.54
CA GLU A 175 -8.09 23.36 26.59
C GLU A 175 -7.21 23.92 25.47
N ARG A 176 -6.00 24.37 25.78
CA ARG A 176 -5.04 24.87 24.78
C ARG A 176 -4.55 23.74 23.86
N GLU A 177 -4.20 22.59 24.43
CA GLU A 177 -3.75 21.42 23.64
C GLU A 177 -4.86 20.90 22.72
N LEU A 178 -6.12 20.95 23.18
CA LEU A 178 -7.27 20.57 22.39
C LEU A 178 -7.51 21.53 21.21
N GLU A 179 -7.36 22.83 21.43
CA GLU A 179 -7.42 23.83 20.36
C GLU A 179 -6.31 23.61 19.32
N GLU A 180 -5.07 23.38 19.75
CA GLU A 180 -3.94 23.07 18.85
C GLU A 180 -4.20 21.80 18.02
N CYS A 181 -4.75 20.75 18.64
CA CYS A 181 -5.13 19.53 17.92
C CYS A 181 -6.25 19.78 16.90
N HIS A 182 -7.20 20.66 17.22
CA HIS A 182 -8.28 21.03 16.31
C HIS A 182 -7.74 21.78 15.08
N GLU A 183 -6.85 22.75 15.27
CA GLU A 183 -6.19 23.46 14.17
C GLU A 183 -5.40 22.51 13.27
N LEU A 184 -4.65 21.55 13.84
CA LEU A 184 -3.92 20.54 13.07
C LEU A 184 -4.84 19.63 12.26
N LEU A 185 -6.00 19.27 12.81
CA LEU A 185 -6.99 18.44 12.13
C LEU A 185 -7.59 19.18 10.92
N GLU A 186 -7.91 20.45 11.07
CA GLU A 186 -8.45 21.29 9.97
C GLU A 186 -7.44 21.40 8.83
N VAL A 187 -6.16 21.62 9.12
CA VAL A 187 -5.08 21.61 8.11
C VAL A 187 -5.00 20.26 7.40
N SER A 188 -5.07 19.15 8.15
CA SER A 188 -5.04 17.80 7.57
C SER A 188 -6.24 17.52 6.67
N GLU A 189 -7.44 18.01 7.00
CA GLU A 189 -8.65 17.82 6.19
C GLU A 189 -8.54 18.53 4.83
N VAL A 190 -7.96 19.73 4.81
CA VAL A 190 -7.67 20.48 3.58
C VAL A 190 -6.65 19.74 2.72
N GLU A 191 -5.59 19.19 3.31
CA GLU A 191 -4.58 18.41 2.57
C GLU A 191 -5.16 17.12 1.97
N VAL A 192 -5.98 16.39 2.73
CA VAL A 192 -6.67 15.18 2.23
C VAL A 192 -7.61 15.54 1.08
N SER A 193 -8.36 16.63 1.20
CA SER A 193 -9.25 17.12 0.13
C SER A 193 -8.49 17.42 -1.15
N LYS A 194 -7.33 18.09 -1.03
CA LYS A 194 -6.44 18.40 -2.15
C LYS A 194 -5.85 17.14 -2.81
N LEU A 195 -5.40 16.17 -2.01
CA LEU A 195 -4.88 14.91 -2.55
C LEU A 195 -5.96 14.12 -3.28
N ASN A 196 -7.18 14.12 -2.76
CA ASN A 196 -8.32 13.47 -3.38
C ASN A 196 -8.72 14.12 -4.72
N GLU A 197 -8.66 15.46 -4.80
CA GLU A 197 -8.84 16.20 -6.05
C GLU A 197 -7.77 15.79 -7.08
N MET A 198 -6.49 15.80 -6.71
CA MET A 198 -5.39 15.38 -7.60
C MET A 198 -5.54 13.93 -8.09
N LEU A 199 -6.01 13.03 -7.23
CA LEU A 199 -6.26 11.63 -7.58
C LEU A 199 -7.39 11.55 -8.61
N SER A 200 -8.48 12.28 -8.39
CA SER A 200 -9.62 12.34 -9.30
C SER A 200 -9.23 12.88 -10.68
N GLU A 201 -8.45 13.96 -10.72
CA GLU A 201 -7.88 14.50 -11.96
C GLU A 201 -7.04 13.45 -12.69
N ARG A 202 -6.12 12.79 -11.98
CA ARG A 202 -5.25 11.75 -12.58
C ARG A 202 -6.07 10.61 -13.17
N LYS A 203 -7.08 10.13 -12.45
CA LYS A 203 -7.97 9.06 -12.94
C LYS A 203 -8.66 9.45 -14.24
N THR A 204 -9.14 10.70 -14.36
CA THR A 204 -9.76 11.16 -15.61
C THR A 204 -8.75 11.28 -16.76
N THR A 205 -7.49 11.65 -16.49
CA THR A 205 -6.45 11.70 -17.53
C THR A 205 -6.00 10.33 -18.01
N GLU A 206 -6.00 9.34 -17.11
CA GLU A 206 -5.65 7.96 -17.42
C GLU A 206 -6.75 7.31 -18.28
N GLU A 207 -8.01 7.45 -17.88
CA GLU A 207 -9.16 6.98 -18.68
C GLU A 207 -9.23 7.63 -20.07
N ALA A 208 -8.83 8.90 -20.21
CA ALA A 208 -8.78 9.59 -21.50
C ALA A 208 -7.63 9.11 -22.41
N SER A 209 -6.54 8.57 -21.85
CA SER A 209 -5.35 8.17 -22.61
C SER A 209 -5.32 6.68 -22.98
N ASP A 210 -6.03 5.82 -22.26
CA ASP A 210 -5.73 4.38 -22.27
C ASP A 210 -6.54 3.54 -23.29
N ASN A 211 -7.57 4.06 -23.96
CA ASN A 211 -8.52 3.16 -24.65
C ASN A 211 -8.84 3.47 -26.13
N GLY A 212 -8.30 4.53 -26.73
CA GLY A 212 -8.65 4.90 -28.12
C GLY A 212 -7.57 4.60 -29.15
N GLY A 213 -6.30 4.86 -28.81
CA GLY A 213 -5.21 4.86 -29.77
C GLY A 213 -4.58 3.48 -30.02
N CYS A 214 -4.42 2.68 -28.96
CA CYS A 214 -3.71 1.41 -29.04
C CYS A 214 -4.47 0.37 -29.87
N ASP A 215 -5.78 0.26 -29.67
CA ASP A 215 -6.62 -0.71 -30.37
C ASP A 215 -6.64 -0.46 -31.89
N SER A 216 -6.75 0.81 -32.31
CA SER A 216 -6.70 1.15 -33.73
C SER A 216 -5.34 0.87 -34.37
N LEU A 217 -4.24 1.04 -33.62
CA LEU A 217 -2.89 0.69 -34.09
C LEU A 217 -2.72 -0.84 -34.19
N LEU A 218 -3.23 -1.60 -33.20
CA LEU A 218 -3.20 -3.05 -33.22
C LEU A 218 -4.02 -3.61 -34.38
N ASP A 219 -5.20 -3.05 -34.65
CA ASP A 219 -6.02 -3.42 -35.80
C ASP A 219 -5.33 -3.09 -37.13
N THR A 220 -4.66 -1.93 -37.22
CA THR A 220 -3.87 -1.54 -38.39
C THR A 220 -2.72 -2.51 -38.63
N LEU A 221 -1.93 -2.82 -37.59
CA LEU A 221 -0.83 -3.77 -37.69
C LEU A 221 -1.31 -5.18 -38.02
N ARG A 222 -2.44 -5.61 -37.45
CA ARG A 222 -3.07 -6.91 -37.77
C ARG A 222 -3.50 -6.98 -39.23
N ALA A 223 -4.08 -5.90 -39.78
CA ALA A 223 -4.45 -5.83 -41.18
C ALA A 223 -3.22 -5.87 -42.09
N GLU A 224 -2.14 -5.15 -41.74
CA GLU A 224 -0.88 -5.16 -42.48
C GLU A 224 -0.22 -6.55 -42.47
N LEU A 225 -0.24 -7.25 -41.33
CA LEU A 225 0.30 -8.60 -41.19
C LEU A 225 -0.46 -9.59 -42.10
N ARG A 226 -1.79 -9.55 -42.09
CA ARG A 226 -2.61 -10.35 -43.02
C ARG A 226 -2.33 -10.01 -44.48
N SER A 227 -2.11 -8.74 -44.81
CA SER A 227 -1.76 -8.34 -46.17
C SER A 227 -0.41 -8.91 -46.61
N ARG A 228 0.58 -8.99 -45.70
CA ARG A 228 1.87 -9.63 -45.99
C ARG A 228 1.73 -11.13 -46.17
N ASP A 229 0.93 -11.80 -45.34
CA ASP A 229 0.70 -13.25 -45.47
C ASP A 229 0.10 -13.60 -46.83
N VAL A 230 -0.91 -12.83 -47.30
CA VAL A 230 -1.48 -13.00 -48.64
C VAL A 230 -0.45 -12.76 -49.74
N GLN A 231 0.43 -11.76 -49.59
CA GLN A 231 1.49 -11.50 -50.56
C GLN A 231 2.52 -12.64 -50.62
N ILE A 232 2.88 -13.21 -49.47
CA ILE A 232 3.79 -14.36 -49.38
C ILE A 232 3.17 -15.57 -50.09
N GLU A 233 1.90 -15.86 -49.82
CA GLU A 233 1.17 -16.96 -50.46
C GLU A 233 1.16 -16.81 -52.00
N GLN A 234 0.92 -15.60 -52.51
CA GLN A 234 0.99 -15.32 -53.96
C GLN A 234 2.40 -15.53 -54.55
N MET A 235 3.45 -15.15 -53.80
CA MET A 235 4.83 -15.36 -54.23
C MET A 235 5.19 -16.85 -54.23
N GLU A 236 4.73 -17.61 -53.24
CA GLU A 236 4.92 -19.06 -53.15
C GLU A 236 4.22 -19.78 -54.31
N GLU A 237 2.99 -19.39 -54.65
CA GLU A 237 2.25 -19.92 -55.81
C GLU A 237 2.99 -19.64 -57.13
N TYR A 238 3.48 -18.40 -57.32
CA TYR A 238 4.27 -18.04 -58.50
C TYR A 238 5.55 -18.87 -58.62
N LEU A 239 6.29 -19.05 -57.52
CA LEU A 239 7.52 -19.84 -57.52
C LEU A 239 7.24 -21.31 -57.86
N ASN A 240 6.17 -21.88 -57.31
CA ASN A 240 5.76 -23.25 -57.63
C ASN A 240 5.41 -23.42 -59.12
N GLN A 241 4.73 -22.44 -59.72
CA GLN A 241 4.44 -22.47 -61.17
C GLN A 241 5.73 -22.47 -61.99
N VAL A 242 6.69 -21.59 -61.67
CA VAL A 242 7.98 -21.54 -62.37
C VAL A 242 8.74 -22.86 -62.23
N CYS A 243 8.75 -23.48 -61.04
CA CYS A 243 9.40 -24.77 -60.85
C CYS A 243 8.74 -25.91 -61.65
N VAL A 244 7.41 -25.89 -61.82
CA VAL A 244 6.69 -26.87 -62.66
C VAL A 244 7.03 -26.63 -64.13
N ASP A 245 7.01 -25.38 -64.59
CA ASP A 245 7.34 -25.01 -65.97
C ASP A 245 8.78 -25.40 -66.31
N ASP A 246 9.75 -25.15 -65.41
CA ASP A 246 11.15 -25.57 -65.58
C ASP A 246 11.28 -27.10 -65.63
N SER A 247 10.46 -27.82 -64.87
CA SER A 247 10.44 -29.29 -64.89
C SER A 247 9.80 -29.86 -66.17
N GLU A 248 8.83 -29.14 -66.77
CA GLU A 248 8.17 -29.52 -68.02
C GLU A 248 9.00 -29.12 -69.26
N LEU A 249 9.79 -28.05 -69.17
CA LEU A 249 10.72 -27.58 -70.22
C LEU A 249 12.08 -28.31 -70.22
N VAL A 250 12.33 -29.20 -69.26
CA VAL A 250 13.39 -30.22 -69.32
C VAL A 250 12.78 -31.61 -69.57
N PRO A 251 12.10 -31.87 -70.70
CA PRO A 251 11.72 -33.22 -71.05
C PRO A 251 12.95 -33.90 -71.66
N ASP A 252 13.67 -34.71 -70.88
CA ASP A 252 14.57 -35.80 -71.31
C ASP A 252 15.55 -35.55 -72.51
N GLU A 253 15.81 -34.30 -72.88
CA GLU A 253 16.78 -33.93 -73.93
C GLU A 253 18.24 -34.05 -73.42
N SER A 254 18.41 -34.45 -72.16
CA SER A 254 19.68 -34.89 -71.57
C SER A 254 20.29 -36.11 -72.27
N GLY A 255 19.54 -36.82 -73.11
CA GLY A 255 20.08 -37.94 -73.89
C GLY A 255 21.01 -37.52 -75.05
N THR A 256 20.91 -36.28 -75.54
CA THR A 256 21.62 -35.88 -76.77
C THR A 256 23.03 -35.34 -76.50
N ASP A 257 23.19 -34.56 -75.42
CA ASP A 257 24.49 -33.96 -75.06
C ASP A 257 25.44 -34.97 -74.41
N GLU A 258 24.93 -35.90 -73.60
CA GLU A 258 25.75 -36.92 -72.95
C GLU A 258 26.36 -37.90 -73.99
N ASN A 259 25.61 -38.21 -75.05
CA ASN A 259 26.07 -39.05 -76.15
C ASN A 259 27.15 -38.35 -77.01
N ALA A 260 27.05 -37.03 -77.18
CA ALA A 260 28.08 -36.25 -77.86
C ALA A 260 29.39 -36.18 -77.04
N VAL A 261 29.29 -36.11 -75.72
CA VAL A 261 30.47 -36.15 -74.82
C VAL A 261 31.12 -37.53 -74.85
N GLU A 262 30.35 -38.61 -74.85
CA GLU A 262 30.85 -39.99 -74.99
C GLU A 262 31.54 -40.24 -76.35
N GLU A 263 31.05 -39.67 -77.45
CA GLU A 263 31.70 -39.81 -78.78
C GLU A 263 32.98 -38.98 -78.91
N LEU A 264 33.01 -37.77 -78.35
CA LEU A 264 34.15 -36.86 -78.47
C LEU A 264 35.34 -37.31 -77.63
N LYS A 265 35.10 -37.94 -76.48
CA LYS A 265 36.16 -38.39 -75.55
C LYS A 265 37.20 -39.34 -76.17
N PRO A 266 36.84 -40.45 -76.85
CA PRO A 266 37.83 -41.32 -77.50
C PRO A 266 38.53 -40.63 -78.67
N ARG A 267 37.85 -39.68 -79.34
CA ARG A 267 38.43 -38.94 -80.48
C ARG A 267 39.50 -37.95 -80.03
N VAL A 268 39.35 -37.36 -78.85
CA VAL A 268 40.39 -36.54 -78.21
C VAL A 268 41.60 -37.41 -77.86
N GLU A 269 41.38 -38.59 -77.27
CA GLU A 269 42.47 -39.52 -76.90
C GLU A 269 43.25 -40.02 -78.12
N GLU A 270 42.56 -40.27 -79.25
CA GLU A 270 43.24 -40.61 -80.52
C GLU A 270 44.11 -39.45 -81.03
N LEU A 271 43.60 -38.22 -80.99
CA LEU A 271 44.34 -37.04 -81.44
C LEU A 271 45.56 -36.75 -80.56
N GLU A 272 45.44 -36.91 -79.25
CA GLU A 272 46.58 -36.78 -78.32
C GLU A 272 47.70 -37.78 -78.66
N ASN A 273 47.34 -39.05 -78.90
CA ASN A 273 48.30 -40.09 -79.30
C ASN A 273 48.99 -39.79 -80.65
N GLN A 274 48.27 -39.20 -81.60
CA GLN A 274 48.86 -38.78 -82.88
C GLN A 274 49.85 -37.62 -82.70
N VAL A 275 49.52 -36.65 -81.83
CA VAL A 275 50.40 -35.52 -81.53
C VAL A 275 51.67 -36.00 -80.82
N GLU A 276 51.57 -36.95 -79.90
CA GLU A 276 52.72 -37.51 -79.19
C GLU A 276 53.68 -38.22 -80.16
N LYS A 277 53.16 -39.05 -81.07
CA LYS A 277 53.98 -39.66 -82.14
C LYS A 277 54.67 -38.62 -83.02
N GLN A 278 54.00 -37.52 -83.36
CA GLN A 278 54.61 -36.45 -84.13
C GLN A 278 55.74 -35.75 -83.36
N ARG A 279 55.61 -35.60 -82.03
CA ARG A 279 56.66 -35.04 -81.18
C ARG A 279 57.91 -35.93 -81.16
N ASP A 280 57.74 -37.25 -81.03
CA ASP A 280 58.87 -38.19 -81.00
C ASP A 280 59.68 -38.15 -82.30
N VAL A 281 59.01 -38.10 -83.46
CA VAL A 281 59.66 -37.98 -84.78
C VAL A 281 60.46 -36.67 -84.90
N ILE A 282 59.94 -35.57 -84.36
CA ILE A 282 60.66 -34.29 -84.35
C ILE A 282 61.90 -34.39 -83.43
N TYR A 283 61.75 -35.01 -82.26
CA TYR A 283 62.83 -35.16 -81.30
C TYR A 283 63.99 -36.00 -81.86
N GLU A 284 63.71 -37.14 -82.49
CA GLU A 284 64.73 -37.97 -83.15
C GLU A 284 65.46 -37.20 -84.26
N ARG A 285 64.72 -36.42 -85.06
CA ARG A 285 65.31 -35.62 -86.14
C ARG A 285 66.20 -34.47 -85.65
N GLU A 286 65.90 -33.92 -84.48
CA GLU A 286 66.75 -32.91 -83.83
C GLU A 286 67.97 -33.54 -83.13
N GLU A 287 67.83 -34.73 -82.55
CA GLU A 287 68.94 -35.52 -81.99
C GLU A 287 69.97 -35.88 -83.10
N GLU A 288 69.50 -36.34 -84.26
CA GLU A 288 70.34 -36.68 -85.42
C GLU A 288 71.11 -35.45 -85.97
N LYS A 289 70.51 -34.25 -85.91
CA LYS A 289 71.19 -32.98 -86.24
C LYS A 289 72.24 -32.56 -85.22
N ARG A 290 72.08 -32.92 -83.94
CA ARG A 290 73.08 -32.65 -82.88
C ARG A 290 74.30 -33.56 -82.98
N GLU A 291 74.13 -34.83 -83.37
CA GLU A 291 75.27 -35.72 -83.61
C GLU A 291 76.11 -35.27 -84.83
N ALA A 292 75.49 -34.67 -85.86
CA ALA A 292 76.20 -34.15 -87.03
C ALA A 292 77.02 -32.86 -86.76
N THR A 293 76.82 -32.17 -85.64
CA THR A 293 77.45 -30.85 -85.37
C THR A 293 78.58 -30.86 -84.33
N ILE A 294 78.86 -31.99 -83.67
CA ILE A 294 79.99 -32.14 -82.71
C ILE A 294 81.30 -32.59 -83.37
N GLY A 295 81.29 -32.96 -84.65
CA GLY A 295 82.48 -33.34 -85.43
C GLY A 295 82.85 -32.37 -86.55
N GLY A 296 83.12 -31.08 -86.27
CA GLY A 296 83.55 -30.20 -87.37
C GLY A 296 83.70 -28.70 -87.08
N SER A 297 84.85 -28.34 -86.51
CA SER A 297 85.68 -27.17 -86.83
C SER A 297 85.05 -25.87 -87.41
N ARG A 298 85.33 -24.78 -86.66
CA ARG A 298 85.94 -23.49 -87.10
C ARG A 298 85.11 -22.43 -87.86
N LEU A 299 85.14 -21.23 -87.23
CA LEU A 299 85.38 -19.87 -87.77
C LEU A 299 84.23 -19.13 -88.48
N GLY A 300 84.07 -17.85 -88.09
CA GLY A 300 83.41 -16.80 -88.89
C GLY A 300 82.15 -16.24 -88.22
N VAL A 301 82.25 -15.28 -87.29
CA VAL A 301 82.27 -13.81 -87.51
C VAL A 301 80.98 -13.26 -88.14
N GLY A 302 80.25 -12.47 -87.34
CA GLY A 302 79.61 -11.22 -87.77
C GLY A 302 78.11 -11.29 -88.11
N GLY A 303 77.32 -10.42 -87.47
CA GLY A 303 75.99 -10.06 -87.99
C GLY A 303 75.00 -9.65 -86.92
N ALA A 304 74.86 -8.34 -86.71
CA ALA A 304 73.86 -7.72 -85.87
C ALA A 304 72.44 -7.90 -86.43
N ALA A 305 71.44 -8.06 -85.55
CA ALA A 305 70.08 -7.56 -85.78
C ALA A 305 69.33 -7.45 -84.44
N ALA A 306 69.04 -6.21 -84.06
CA ALA A 306 68.11 -5.86 -83.01
C ALA A 306 66.67 -6.11 -83.49
N LEU A 307 65.83 -6.75 -82.67
CA LEU A 307 64.38 -6.59 -82.73
C LEU A 307 63.80 -6.50 -81.32
N LEU A 308 63.48 -5.26 -80.96
CA LEU A 308 62.51 -4.85 -79.97
C LEU A 308 61.12 -5.40 -80.33
N VAL A 309 60.52 -6.20 -79.45
CA VAL A 309 59.05 -6.36 -79.34
C VAL A 309 58.72 -6.39 -77.85
N ARG A 310 58.45 -5.24 -77.24
CA ARG A 310 57.11 -4.71 -76.90
C ARG A 310 56.31 -5.61 -75.94
N ASN A 311 56.38 -5.24 -74.66
CA ASN A 311 55.39 -5.55 -73.63
C ASN A 311 53.99 -4.99 -74.00
N PRO A 312 52.91 -5.67 -73.59
CA PRO A 312 51.73 -5.04 -73.00
C PRO A 312 51.72 -5.39 -71.49
N VAL A 313 51.95 -4.44 -70.58
CA VAL A 313 50.94 -3.52 -70.01
C VAL A 313 49.76 -4.28 -69.38
N GLY A 314 49.84 -4.45 -68.06
CA GLY A 314 48.80 -4.08 -67.09
C GLY A 314 47.41 -4.66 -67.27
N GLY A 315 47.17 -5.82 -66.65
CA GLY A 315 45.84 -6.27 -66.24
C GLY A 315 45.69 -6.15 -64.73
N GLY A 316 45.35 -4.95 -64.25
CA GLY A 316 44.99 -4.72 -62.85
C GLY A 316 43.64 -5.37 -62.54
N VAL A 317 43.64 -6.35 -61.65
CA VAL A 317 42.41 -6.90 -61.06
C VAL A 317 41.93 -5.91 -60.00
N ILE A 318 40.91 -5.13 -60.36
CA ILE A 318 40.12 -4.34 -59.42
C ILE A 318 39.13 -5.31 -58.77
N ILE A 319 39.32 -5.58 -57.48
CA ILE A 319 38.31 -6.22 -56.63
C ILE A 319 37.35 -5.10 -56.19
N PRO A 320 36.06 -5.12 -56.58
CA PRO A 320 35.09 -4.18 -56.03
C PRO A 320 34.84 -4.50 -54.56
N TYR A 321 35.07 -3.50 -53.71
CA TYR A 321 34.65 -3.50 -52.31
C TYR A 321 33.14 -3.74 -52.21
N LEU A 322 32.78 -4.77 -51.45
CA LEU A 322 31.43 -5.06 -51.02
C LEU A 322 30.90 -3.86 -50.22
N GLY A 323 29.98 -3.11 -50.82
CA GLY A 323 29.26 -2.03 -50.15
C GLY A 323 28.29 -2.61 -49.12
N ILE A 324 28.67 -2.56 -47.85
CA ILE A 324 27.75 -2.79 -46.73
C ILE A 324 26.89 -1.53 -46.61
N THR A 325 25.70 -1.55 -47.21
CA THR A 325 24.67 -0.54 -46.94
C THR A 325 24.20 -0.69 -45.49
N LYS A 326 24.63 0.27 -44.67
CA LYS A 326 24.18 0.47 -43.29
C LYS A 326 22.68 0.82 -43.33
N ARG A 327 21.83 -0.17 -43.09
CA ARG A 327 20.39 0.05 -42.89
C ARG A 327 20.19 0.95 -41.67
N HIS A 328 19.63 2.12 -41.93
CA HIS A 328 19.16 3.08 -40.95
C HIS A 328 17.91 2.48 -40.29
N LEU A 329 18.02 2.06 -39.03
CA LEU A 329 16.87 1.77 -38.17
C LEU A 329 16.42 3.10 -37.53
N PRO A 330 15.20 3.61 -37.81
CA PRO A 330 14.61 4.65 -37.00
C PRO A 330 13.79 4.00 -35.87
N GLY A 331 13.90 4.54 -34.66
CA GLY A 331 12.92 4.32 -33.61
C GLY A 331 13.39 3.39 -32.48
N LEU A 332 14.15 3.95 -31.54
CA LEU A 332 14.10 3.62 -30.11
C LEU A 332 14.98 4.65 -29.39
N GLY A 333 14.40 5.83 -29.17
CA GLY A 333 15.08 6.93 -28.50
C GLY A 333 14.04 7.86 -27.88
N GLY A 334 13.67 7.57 -26.62
CA GLY A 334 12.90 8.50 -25.81
C GLY A 334 11.99 7.80 -24.81
N LEU A 335 12.52 7.48 -23.63
CA LEU A 335 11.92 7.82 -22.32
C LEU A 335 12.73 7.12 -21.22
N PHE A 336 13.78 7.79 -20.73
CA PHE A 336 14.26 7.62 -19.36
C PHE A 336 15.05 8.88 -19.02
N GLU A 337 14.32 9.91 -18.55
CA GLU A 337 14.93 10.97 -17.75
C GLU A 337 14.93 10.51 -16.29
N PRO A 338 16.08 10.35 -15.63
CA PRO A 338 16.14 10.31 -14.19
C PRO A 338 16.11 11.75 -13.66
N LYS A 339 14.97 12.17 -13.09
CA LYS A 339 14.92 13.38 -12.26
C LYS A 339 15.77 13.16 -11.01
N GLY A 340 16.93 13.81 -10.97
CA GLY A 340 17.77 13.91 -9.79
C GLY A 340 17.03 14.69 -8.69
N ILE A 341 16.85 14.05 -7.55
CA ILE A 341 16.41 14.67 -6.31
C ILE A 341 17.65 15.28 -5.66
N TYR A 342 17.72 16.61 -5.60
CA TYR A 342 18.68 17.31 -4.74
C TYR A 342 18.01 17.61 -3.40
N PHE A 343 18.48 16.96 -2.34
CA PHE A 343 18.26 17.40 -0.97
C PHE A 343 19.28 18.51 -0.65
N THR A 344 18.79 19.66 -0.19
CA THR A 344 19.61 20.66 0.51
C THR A 344 19.25 20.63 1.99
N SER A 345 20.27 20.53 2.83
CA SER A 345 20.22 20.61 4.30
C SER A 345 19.92 22.01 4.81
#